data_AF-A0A401HW70-F1
#
_entry.id   AF-A0A401HW70-F1
#
_cell.length_a   1.000
_cell.length_b   1.000
_cell.length_c   1.000
_cell.angle_alpha   90.00
_cell.angle_beta   90.00
_cell.angle_gamma   90.00
#
_symmetry.space_group_name_H-M   'P 1'
#
loop_
_entity.id
_entity.type
_entity.pdbx_description
1 polymer ?
#
loop_
_entity_poly.entity_id
_entity_poly.type
_entity_poly.pdbx_seq_one_letter_code
_entity_poly.pdbx_strand_id
1 'polypeptide(L)'
;MFQVGCMGLLRAVRHFEECRGLSFSTYAVPTIRGYMIRYIRDTQPIHYSRSVRELASKLIRDHLTDESPERIADIMGCTVALAINALSMIDVKFTSEQDVWSEDDDTQLHVDAFIDDLPRIQSQIIKLRLRGVSQSDISHRLGLSQPTVSRALQKIGKQYISIMKGAAAI
;
A
#
# COMPACT_ATOMS: atom_id res chain seq x y z
N MET A 1 -6.88 1.78 -4.62
CA MET A 1 -5.54 1.54 -4.02
C MET A 1 -5.08 2.68 -3.12
N PHE A 2 -5.21 3.93 -3.56
CA PHE A 2 -4.73 5.15 -2.89
C PHE A 2 -5.08 5.30 -1.39
N GLN A 3 -6.35 5.09 -0.99
CA GLN A 3 -6.77 5.17 0.42
C GLN A 3 -5.98 4.24 1.35
N VAL A 4 -5.62 3.07 0.84
CA VAL A 4 -4.88 2.04 1.58
C VAL A 4 -3.40 2.40 1.66
N GLY A 5 -2.83 2.97 0.59
CA GLY A 5 -1.49 3.53 0.59
C GLY A 5 -1.33 4.65 1.63
N CYS A 6 -2.30 5.57 1.70
CA CYS A 6 -2.31 6.64 2.71
C CYS A 6 -2.48 6.11 4.14
N MET A 7 -3.27 5.05 4.34
CA MET A 7 -3.37 4.36 5.62
C MET A 7 -2.04 3.69 6.01
N GLY A 8 -1.34 3.10 5.04
CA GLY A 8 0.01 2.56 5.20
C GLY A 8 1.02 3.63 5.59
N LEU A 9 0.96 4.80 4.95
CA LEU A 9 1.82 5.95 5.24
C LEU A 9 1.56 6.49 6.64
N LEU A 10 0.29 6.64 7.03
CA LEU A 10 -0.07 7.09 8.38
C LEU A 10 0.42 6.11 9.46
N ARG A 11 0.36 4.80 9.17
CA ARG A 11 0.91 3.77 10.07
C ARG A 11 2.43 3.88 10.17
N ALA A 12 3.12 4.12 9.05
CA ALA A 12 4.55 4.34 9.00
C ALA A 12 4.96 5.57 9.83
N VAL A 13 4.24 6.69 9.68
CA VAL A 13 4.47 7.90 10.48
C VAL A 13 4.28 7.64 11.98
N ARG A 14 3.32 6.80 12.37
CA ARG A 14 3.04 6.50 13.79
C ARG A 14 4.07 5.60 14.48
N HIS A 15 4.73 4.71 13.74
CA HIS A 15 5.59 3.66 14.31
C HIS A 15 7.07 3.86 13.97
N PHE A 16 7.40 4.92 13.22
CA PHE A 16 8.78 5.24 12.90
C PHE A 16 9.51 5.79 14.13
N GLU A 17 10.61 5.14 14.51
CA GLU A 17 11.48 5.56 15.60
C GLU A 17 12.80 6.10 15.02
N GLU A 18 13.02 7.40 15.16
CA GLU A 18 14.24 8.08 14.68
C GLU A 18 15.53 7.58 15.36
N CYS A 19 15.42 7.04 16.58
CA CYS A 19 16.54 6.46 17.33
C CYS A 19 17.24 5.28 16.61
N ARG A 20 16.63 4.74 15.54
CA ARG A 20 17.20 3.63 14.76
C ARG A 20 18.18 4.07 13.67
N GLY A 21 18.40 5.38 13.48
CA GLY A 21 19.42 5.92 12.56
C GLY A 21 19.13 5.71 11.06
N LEU A 22 17.91 5.31 10.70
CA LEU A 22 17.48 5.09 9.32
C LEU A 22 16.62 6.25 8.84
N SER A 23 16.64 6.53 7.53
CA SER A 23 15.74 7.53 6.96
C SER A 23 14.28 7.04 7.00
N PHE A 24 13.35 7.98 7.09
CA PHE A 24 11.93 7.65 7.11
C PHE A 24 11.50 6.89 5.84
N SER A 25 12.05 7.23 4.67
CA SER A 25 11.72 6.56 3.40
C SER A 25 12.09 5.07 3.41
N THR A 26 13.24 4.72 4.01
CA THR A 26 13.66 3.32 4.17
C THR A 26 12.67 2.47 4.97
N TYR A 27 11.94 3.09 5.91
CA TYR A 27 10.91 2.42 6.71
C TYR A 27 9.51 2.51 6.09
N ALA A 28 9.17 3.68 5.53
CA ALA A 28 7.84 3.99 5.06
C ALA A 28 7.48 3.22 3.79
N VAL A 29 8.41 3.10 2.84
CA VAL A 29 8.18 2.41 1.56
C VAL A 29 7.77 0.94 1.75
N PRO A 30 8.51 0.09 2.49
CA PRO A 30 8.10 -1.31 2.71
C PRO A 30 6.81 -1.41 3.55
N THR A 31 6.56 -0.46 4.45
CA THR A 31 5.32 -0.42 5.25
C THR A 31 4.11 -0.11 4.39
N ILE A 32 4.16 0.94 3.56
CA ILE A 32 3.08 1.32 2.63
C ILE A 32 2.81 0.17 1.66
N ARG A 33 3.87 -0.39 1.07
CA ARG A 33 3.82 -1.56 0.20
C ARG A 33 3.09 -2.73 0.85
N GLY A 34 3.47 -3.10 2.08
CA GLY A 34 2.86 -4.21 2.79
C GLY A 34 1.36 -4.01 3.06
N TYR A 35 0.94 -2.78 3.33
CA TYR A 35 -0.49 -2.45 3.51
C TYR A 35 -1.29 -2.55 2.22
N MET A 36 -0.74 -2.08 1.10
CA MET A 36 -1.38 -2.16 -0.21
C MET A 36 -1.54 -3.62 -0.66
N ILE A 37 -0.47 -4.42 -0.60
CA ILE A 37 -0.51 -5.85 -0.95
C ILE A 37 -1.50 -6.60 -0.07
N ARG A 38 -1.49 -6.33 1.23
CA ARG A 38 -2.42 -6.97 2.17
C ARG A 38 -3.87 -6.65 1.85
N TYR A 39 -4.19 -5.39 1.56
CA TYR A 39 -5.55 -5.00 1.23
C TYR A 39 -6.05 -5.71 -0.02
N ILE A 40 -5.25 -5.77 -1.09
CA ILE A 40 -5.65 -6.41 -2.35
C ILE A 40 -5.97 -7.89 -2.11
N ARG A 41 -5.13 -8.57 -1.34
CA ARG A 41 -5.37 -9.97 -0.95
C ARG A 41 -6.66 -10.11 -0.13
N ASP A 42 -6.97 -9.15 0.73
CA ASP A 42 -8.11 -9.18 1.63
C ASP A 42 -9.43 -8.74 0.92
N THR A 43 -9.37 -8.00 -0.20
CA THR A 43 -10.53 -7.59 -1.02
C THR A 43 -10.76 -8.41 -2.28
N GLN A 44 -9.88 -9.36 -2.61
CA GLN A 44 -10.10 -10.26 -3.74
C GLN A 44 -11.40 -11.08 -3.53
N PRO A 45 -12.40 -10.97 -4.43
CA PRO A 45 -13.69 -11.65 -4.28
C PRO A 45 -13.58 -13.17 -4.46
N ILE A 46 -12.46 -13.66 -4.99
CA ILE A 46 -12.23 -15.08 -5.26
C ILE A 46 -11.53 -15.72 -4.07
N HIS A 47 -12.32 -16.37 -3.21
CA HIS A 47 -11.78 -17.25 -2.18
C HIS A 47 -11.43 -18.62 -2.77
N TYR A 48 -10.16 -18.80 -3.11
CA TYR A 48 -9.66 -20.12 -3.52
C TYR A 48 -9.77 -21.15 -2.37
N SER A 49 -10.06 -22.41 -2.71
CA SER A 49 -10.05 -23.50 -1.74
C SER A 49 -8.62 -23.82 -1.26
N ARG A 50 -8.48 -24.54 -0.15
CA ARG A 50 -7.15 -24.92 0.38
C ARG A 50 -6.33 -25.71 -0.65
N SER A 51 -6.98 -26.63 -1.36
CA SER A 51 -6.35 -27.47 -2.38
C SER A 51 -5.77 -26.64 -3.54
N VAL A 52 -6.45 -25.57 -3.96
CA VAL A 52 -5.94 -24.65 -4.98
C VAL A 52 -4.70 -23.90 -4.49
N ARG A 53 -4.71 -23.41 -3.24
CA ARG A 53 -3.54 -22.71 -2.67
C ARG A 53 -2.32 -23.62 -2.52
N GLU A 54 -2.54 -24.86 -2.11
CA GLU A 54 -1.48 -25.86 -1.97
C GLU A 54 -0.88 -26.23 -3.33
N LEU A 55 -1.74 -26.40 -4.35
CA LEU A 55 -1.28 -26.66 -5.72
C LEU A 55 -0.52 -25.46 -6.29
N ALA A 56 -1.06 -24.25 -6.20
CA ALA A 56 -0.40 -23.03 -6.66
C ALA A 56 0.98 -22.84 -6.00
N SER A 57 1.09 -23.14 -4.70
CA SER A 57 2.37 -23.07 -3.99
C SER A 57 3.38 -24.12 -4.46
N LYS A 58 2.92 -25.30 -4.89
CA LYS A 58 3.79 -26.33 -5.50
C LYS A 58 4.27 -25.87 -6.88
N LEU A 59 3.37 -25.36 -7.73
CA LEU A 59 3.72 -24.87 -9.07
C LEU A 59 4.79 -23.77 -9.05
N ILE A 60 4.69 -22.83 -8.11
CA ILE A 60 5.71 -21.78 -7.95
C ILE A 60 7.06 -22.37 -7.52
N ARG A 61 7.07 -23.32 -6.58
CA ARG A 61 8.31 -23.93 -6.09
C ARG A 61 8.99 -24.79 -7.16
N ASP A 62 8.20 -25.48 -7.96
CA ASP A 62 8.68 -26.41 -8.96
C ASP A 62 8.89 -25.74 -10.33
N HIS A 63 8.68 -24.42 -10.42
CA HIS A 63 8.79 -23.61 -11.64
C HIS A 63 7.92 -24.11 -12.81
N LEU A 64 6.72 -24.62 -12.50
CA LEU A 64 5.75 -25.15 -13.47
C LEU A 64 4.65 -24.14 -13.83
N THR A 65 4.92 -22.84 -13.68
CA THR A 65 3.93 -21.78 -13.94
C THR A 65 3.66 -21.55 -15.42
N ASP A 66 4.62 -21.90 -16.28
CA ASP A 66 4.54 -21.69 -17.74
C ASP A 66 4.03 -22.93 -18.49
N GLU A 67 3.73 -24.01 -17.75
CA GLU A 67 3.26 -25.27 -18.31
C GLU A 67 1.74 -25.25 -18.59
N SER A 68 1.30 -26.09 -19.53
CA SER A 68 -0.13 -26.16 -19.86
C SER A 68 -0.93 -26.76 -18.69
N PRO A 69 -2.19 -26.33 -18.48
CA PRO A 69 -3.03 -26.87 -17.41
C PRO A 69 -3.20 -28.40 -17.47
N GLU A 70 -3.18 -28.97 -18.67
CA GLU A 70 -3.23 -30.42 -18.91
C GLU A 70 -1.93 -31.10 -18.46
N ARG A 71 -0.78 -30.51 -18.81
CA ARG A 71 0.54 -31.01 -18.39
C ARG A 71 0.68 -30.98 -16.87
N ILE A 72 0.20 -29.91 -16.24
CA ILE A 72 0.19 -29.77 -14.78
C ILE A 72 -0.71 -30.82 -14.14
N ALA A 73 -1.88 -31.08 -14.70
CA ALA A 73 -2.79 -32.12 -14.22
C ALA A 73 -2.14 -33.50 -14.23
N ASP A 74 -1.40 -33.83 -15.30
CA ASP A 74 -0.66 -35.09 -15.45
C ASP A 74 0.50 -35.21 -14.47
N ILE A 75 1.31 -34.16 -14.33
CA ILE A 75 2.49 -34.15 -13.42
C ILE A 75 2.04 -34.22 -11.96
N MET A 76 1.00 -33.46 -11.60
CA MET A 76 0.57 -33.27 -10.21
C MET A 76 -0.52 -34.26 -9.78
N GLY A 77 -1.02 -35.10 -10.70
CA GLY A 77 -2.09 -36.06 -10.46
C GLY A 77 -3.39 -35.40 -10.00
N CYS A 78 -3.74 -34.25 -10.59
CA CYS A 78 -4.93 -33.49 -10.23
C CYS A 78 -5.88 -33.28 -11.42
N THR A 79 -7.07 -32.73 -11.18
CA THR A 79 -7.98 -32.38 -12.27
C THR A 79 -7.49 -31.13 -13.01
N VAL A 80 -7.74 -31.07 -14.32
CA VAL A 80 -7.42 -29.88 -15.15
C VAL A 80 -8.09 -28.62 -14.59
N ALA A 81 -9.32 -28.75 -14.07
CA ALA A 81 -10.01 -27.64 -13.41
C ALA A 81 -9.27 -27.11 -12.17
N LEU A 82 -8.61 -27.99 -11.40
CA LEU A 82 -7.82 -27.58 -10.24
C LEU A 82 -6.54 -26.85 -10.68
N ALA A 83 -5.89 -27.33 -11.74
CA ALA A 83 -4.72 -26.70 -12.34
C ALA A 83 -5.04 -25.30 -12.89
N ILE A 84 -6.15 -25.14 -13.62
CA ILE A 84 -6.62 -23.84 -14.13
C ILE A 84 -6.83 -22.85 -12.99
N ASN A 85 -7.53 -23.27 -11.92
CA ASN A 85 -7.77 -22.40 -10.76
C ASN A 85 -6.46 -22.02 -10.03
N ALA A 86 -5.49 -22.94 -9.98
CA ALA A 86 -4.18 -22.67 -9.38
C ALA A 86 -3.36 -21.68 -10.21
N LEU A 87 -3.33 -21.83 -11.54
CA LEU A 87 -2.68 -20.88 -12.44
C LEU A 87 -3.36 -19.50 -12.39
N SER A 88 -4.69 -19.46 -12.44
CA SER A 88 -5.45 -18.22 -12.31
C SER A 88 -5.18 -17.50 -10.99
N MET A 89 -5.02 -18.24 -9.88
CA MET A 89 -4.61 -17.68 -8.59
C MET A 89 -3.21 -17.05 -8.65
N ILE A 90 -2.27 -17.68 -9.36
CA ILE A 90 -0.90 -17.18 -9.51
C ILE A 90 -0.89 -15.90 -10.37
N ASP A 91 -1.60 -15.91 -11.48
CA ASP A 91 -1.76 -14.74 -12.37
C ASP A 91 -2.35 -13.55 -11.63
N VAL A 92 -3.47 -13.75 -10.94
CA VAL A 92 -4.12 -12.67 -10.16
C VAL A 92 -3.17 -12.12 -9.10
N LYS A 93 -2.35 -12.97 -8.47
CA LYS A 93 -1.33 -12.53 -7.52
C LYS A 93 -0.24 -11.69 -8.22
N PHE A 94 0.24 -12.13 -9.38
CA PHE A 94 1.25 -11.43 -10.15
C PHE A 94 0.75 -10.07 -10.66
N THR A 95 -0.42 -10.02 -11.30
CA THR A 95 -1.07 -8.80 -11.78
C THR A 95 -1.36 -7.84 -10.63
N SER A 96 -1.86 -8.32 -9.50
CA SER A 96 -2.11 -7.45 -8.33
C SER A 96 -0.84 -6.86 -7.75
N GLU A 97 0.29 -7.55 -7.87
CA GLU A 97 1.57 -6.98 -7.51
C GLU A 97 1.96 -5.96 -8.59
N GLN A 98 1.94 -6.31 -9.88
CA GLN A 98 2.35 -5.45 -11.02
C GLN A 98 1.54 -4.14 -11.16
N ASP A 99 0.21 -4.16 -11.02
CA ASP A 99 -0.68 -2.99 -11.16
C ASP A 99 -0.48 -1.95 -10.04
N VAL A 100 0.03 -2.36 -8.89
CA VAL A 100 0.43 -1.42 -7.81
C VAL A 100 1.67 -0.61 -8.21
N TRP A 101 2.39 -1.03 -9.26
CA TRP A 101 3.62 -0.40 -9.75
C TRP A 101 3.45 0.33 -11.09
N SER A 102 2.21 0.57 -11.55
CA SER A 102 1.97 1.44 -12.71
C SER A 102 2.50 2.86 -12.44
N GLU A 103 3.39 3.36 -13.30
CA GLU A 103 3.96 4.72 -13.22
C GLU A 103 2.94 5.82 -13.57
N ASP A 104 1.79 5.47 -14.16
CA ASP A 104 0.64 6.36 -14.36
C ASP A 104 -0.31 6.22 -13.17
N ASP A 105 -0.11 7.04 -12.14
CA ASP A 105 -1.02 7.12 -10.99
C ASP A 105 -1.45 8.59 -10.77
N ASP A 106 -2.67 8.93 -11.20
CA ASP A 106 -3.38 10.20 -10.96
C ASP A 106 -3.47 10.58 -9.46
N THR A 107 -3.02 9.69 -8.57
CA THR A 107 -2.75 9.92 -7.14
C THR A 107 -1.99 11.22 -6.85
N GLN A 108 -1.07 11.65 -7.72
CA GLN A 108 -0.31 12.88 -7.50
C GLN A 108 -1.20 14.14 -7.58
N LEU A 109 -2.21 14.14 -8.47
CA LEU A 109 -3.10 15.28 -8.71
C LEU A 109 -4.06 15.55 -7.53
N HIS A 110 -4.50 14.49 -6.83
CA HIS A 110 -5.42 14.61 -5.69
C HIS A 110 -4.74 15.01 -4.37
N VAL A 111 -3.47 14.64 -4.18
CA VAL A 111 -2.70 15.04 -2.99
C VAL A 111 -2.41 16.53 -3.03
N ASP A 112 -2.00 17.06 -4.19
CA ASP A 112 -1.66 18.48 -4.31
C ASP A 112 -2.89 19.38 -4.13
N ALA A 113 -4.04 19.01 -4.72
CA ALA A 113 -5.29 19.73 -4.53
C ALA A 113 -5.75 19.75 -3.05
N PHE A 114 -5.67 18.62 -2.35
CA PHE A 114 -5.99 18.56 -0.92
C PHE A 114 -5.03 19.40 -0.08
N ILE A 115 -3.72 19.33 -0.38
CA ILE A 115 -2.70 20.08 0.35
C ILE A 115 -2.85 21.58 0.13
N ASP A 116 -3.31 22.01 -1.05
CA ASP A 116 -3.54 23.42 -1.36
C ASP A 116 -4.80 23.97 -0.68
N ASP A 117 -5.79 23.13 -0.39
CA ASP A 117 -6.98 23.48 0.40
C ASP A 117 -6.73 23.52 1.93
N LEU A 118 -5.57 23.03 2.39
CA LEU A 118 -5.23 23.09 3.82
C LEU A 118 -4.90 24.53 4.25
N PRO A 119 -5.19 24.89 5.52
CA PRO A 119 -4.69 26.12 6.11
C PRO A 119 -3.18 26.27 5.90
N ARG A 120 -2.72 27.47 5.55
CA ARG A 120 -1.35 27.75 5.10
C ARG A 120 -0.25 27.07 5.93
N ILE A 121 -0.39 27.09 7.27
CA ILE A 121 0.55 26.44 8.19
C ILE A 121 0.53 24.91 8.08
N GLN A 122 -0.66 24.31 7.95
CA GLN A 122 -0.81 22.87 7.79
C GLN A 122 -0.26 22.39 6.44
N SER A 123 -0.53 23.14 5.36
CA SER A 123 0.02 22.91 4.03
C SER A 123 1.55 22.95 4.05
N GLN A 124 2.15 23.95 4.72
CA GLN A 124 3.60 24.03 4.87
C GLN A 124 4.19 22.87 5.68
N ILE A 125 3.55 22.49 6.79
CA ILE A 125 3.96 21.37 7.63
C ILE A 125 3.97 20.06 6.81
N ILE A 126 2.90 19.78 6.08
CA ILE A 126 2.80 18.53 5.30
C ILE A 126 3.74 18.55 4.09
N LYS A 127 3.89 19.67 3.37
CA LYS A 127 4.84 19.81 2.25
C LYS A 127 6.29 19.59 2.72
N LEU A 128 6.68 20.16 3.87
CA LEU A 128 8.02 19.93 4.44
C LEU A 128 8.20 18.49 4.91
N ARG A 129 7.16 17.89 5.50
CA ARG A 129 7.23 16.50 5.96
C ARG A 129 7.32 15.52 4.80
N LEU A 130 6.60 15.75 3.70
CA LEU A 130 6.68 14.97 2.47
C LEU A 130 8.06 15.05 1.81
N ARG A 131 8.75 16.18 1.97
CA ARG A 131 10.17 16.35 1.58
C ARG A 131 11.16 15.69 2.54
N GLY A 132 10.68 14.94 3.52
CA GLY A 132 11.52 14.18 4.46
C GLY A 132 12.04 14.98 5.67
N VAL A 133 11.60 16.23 5.87
CA VAL A 133 12.06 17.06 7.00
C VAL A 133 11.50 16.52 8.32
N SER A 134 12.32 16.49 9.38
CA SER A 134 11.90 16.01 10.71
C SER A 134 10.88 16.95 11.35
N GLN A 135 10.06 16.45 12.29
CA GLN A 135 9.08 17.29 12.98
C GLN A 135 9.75 18.40 13.82
N SER A 136 10.92 18.09 14.37
CA SER A 136 11.77 19.02 15.13
C SER A 136 12.32 20.12 14.23
N ASP A 137 12.79 19.77 13.04
CA ASP A 137 13.29 20.75 12.06
C ASP A 137 12.15 21.59 11.47
N ILE A 138 10.96 21.00 11.26
CA ILE A 138 9.75 21.74 10.86
C ILE A 138 9.35 22.73 11.95
N SER A 139 9.42 22.30 13.22
CA SER A 139 9.18 23.13 14.40
C SER A 139 10.12 24.34 14.42
N HIS A 140 11.43 24.12 14.24
CA HIS A 140 12.40 25.21 14.13
C HIS A 140 12.17 26.12 12.91
N ARG A 141 11.95 25.55 11.72
CA ARG A 141 11.78 26.31 10.47
C ARG A 141 10.52 27.18 10.44
N LEU A 142 9.45 26.73 11.08
CA LEU A 142 8.17 27.44 11.11
C LEU A 142 7.94 28.24 12.40
N GLY A 143 8.88 28.20 13.34
CA GLY A 143 8.73 28.86 14.65
C GLY A 143 7.57 28.28 15.49
N LEU A 144 7.25 27.00 15.30
CA LEU A 144 6.16 26.30 15.97
C LEU A 144 6.70 25.33 17.03
N SER A 145 5.89 24.94 18.01
CA SER A 145 6.27 23.86 18.93
C SER A 145 6.16 22.48 18.26
N GLN A 146 7.08 21.56 18.58
CA GLN A 146 7.04 20.18 18.07
C GLN A 146 5.70 19.45 18.37
N PRO A 147 5.08 19.59 19.56
CA PRO A 147 3.73 19.05 19.79
C PRO A 147 2.66 19.66 18.87
N THR A 148 2.77 20.95 18.52
CA THR A 148 1.86 21.59 17.56
C THR A 148 1.99 20.98 16.17
N VAL A 149 3.23 20.75 15.71
CA VAL A 149 3.51 20.09 14.41
C VAL A 149 2.93 18.67 14.40
N SER A 150 3.15 17.91 15.48
CA SER A 150 2.62 16.55 15.62
C SER A 150 1.08 16.51 15.57
N ARG A 151 0.41 17.37 16.34
CA ARG A 151 -1.06 17.48 16.33
C ARG A 151 -1.60 17.92 14.96
N ALA A 152 -0.91 18.83 14.28
CA ALA A 152 -1.27 19.27 12.93
C ALA A 152 -1.22 18.09 11.94
N LEU A 153 -0.13 17.31 11.93
CA LEU A 153 -0.01 16.12 11.08
C LEU A 153 -1.11 15.08 11.38
N GLN A 154 -1.43 14.86 12.66
CA GLN A 154 -2.52 13.97 13.05
C GLN A 154 -3.89 14.47 12.58
N LYS A 155 -4.14 15.78 12.64
CA LYS A 155 -5.39 16.40 12.20
C LYS A 155 -5.55 16.33 10.68
N ILE A 156 -4.50 16.66 9.93
CA ILE A 156 -4.45 16.56 8.47
C ILE A 156 -4.75 15.11 8.04
N GLY A 157 -4.09 14.13 8.68
CA GLY A 157 -4.36 12.71 8.40
C GLY A 157 -5.81 12.30 8.64
N LYS A 158 -6.45 12.79 9.72
CA LYS A 158 -7.87 12.53 10.00
C LYS A 158 -8.80 13.19 8.98
N GLN A 159 -8.54 14.45 8.60
CA GLN A 159 -9.35 15.18 7.62
C GLN A 159 -9.27 14.51 6.25
N TYR A 160 -8.07 14.15 5.83
CA TYR A 160 -7.83 13.42 4.60
C TYR A 160 -8.60 12.08 4.57
N ILE A 161 -8.51 11.29 5.64
CA ILE A 161 -9.29 10.03 5.75
C ILE A 161 -10.81 10.28 5.70
N SER A 162 -11.30 11.38 6.29
CA SER A 162 -12.72 11.71 6.30
C SER A 162 -13.26 12.06 4.91
N ILE A 163 -12.50 12.84 4.14
CA ILE A 163 -12.85 13.18 2.74
C ILE A 163 -12.89 11.92 1.89
N MET A 164 -11.89 11.06 2.05
CA MET A 164 -11.84 9.78 1.32
C MET A 164 -12.99 8.83 1.68
N LYS A 165 -13.44 8.82 2.94
CA LYS A 165 -14.62 8.04 3.36
C LYS A 165 -15.94 8.61 2.85
N GLY A 166 -16.08 9.94 2.77
CA GLY A 166 -17.26 10.60 2.23
C GLY A 166 -17.40 10.43 0.71
N ALA A 167 -16.29 10.41 -0.02
CA ALA A 167 -16.27 10.16 -1.46
C ALA A 167 -16.59 8.70 -1.85
N ALA A 168 -16.48 7.75 -0.92
CA ALA A 168 -16.81 6.33 -1.15
C ALA A 168 -18.27 5.98 -0.83
N ALA A 169 -19.08 6.95 -0.37
CA ALA A 169 -20.49 6.78 0.00
C ALA A 169 -21.46 7.37 -1.05
N ILE A 170 -20.95 7.74 -2.23
CA ILE A 170 -21.71 8.24 -3.38
C ILE A 170 -21.55 7.24 -4.52
#